data_AF-A0A968Z8S8-F1
#
_entry.id   AF-A0A968Z8S8-F1
#
_cell.length_a   1.000
_cell.length_b   1.000
_cell.length_c   1.000
_cell.angle_alpha   90.00
_cell.angle_beta   90.00
_cell.angle_gamma   90.00
#
_symmetry.space_group_name_H-M   'P 1'
#
loop_
_entity.id
_entity.type
_entity.pdbx_description
1 polymer ?
#
loop_
_entity_poly.entity_id
_entity_poly.type
_entity_poly.pdbx_seq_one_letter_code
_entity_poly.pdbx_strand_id
1 'polypeptide(L)'
;MARYSSILPNGCLLRQAKANDIWKIRKLVLIAKLDPTQLRWEQFWVIDRDGKIIACGQLRSFEGAQELGSLVVAKDWRNQGIGTYLAQHLIEIANQPLYLECLGAKLASFYTRLGFIRASWNELPSSIKKKFGISTFAASLLRLPLTIMQYRGVV
;
A
#
# COMPACT_ATOMS: atom_id res chain seq x y z
N MET A 1 -5.97 11.53 19.53
CA MET A 1 -5.68 10.13 19.15
C MET A 1 -6.87 9.56 18.39
N ALA A 2 -6.75 9.36 17.07
CA ALA A 2 -7.81 8.71 16.31
C ALA A 2 -7.79 7.21 16.63
N ARG A 3 -8.78 6.74 17.41
CA ARG A 3 -9.07 5.30 17.55
C ARG A 3 -9.63 4.84 16.21
N TYR A 4 -8.76 4.35 15.33
CA TYR A 4 -9.22 3.66 14.13
C TYR A 4 -9.86 2.34 14.54
N SER A 5 -10.96 1.95 13.90
CA SER A 5 -11.58 0.65 14.13
C SER A 5 -10.56 -0.44 13.81
N SER A 6 -10.11 -1.15 14.85
CA SER A 6 -9.28 -2.35 14.75
C SER A 6 -10.10 -3.59 14.36
N ILE A 7 -11.35 -3.39 13.92
CA ILE A 7 -12.29 -4.47 13.63
C ILE A 7 -12.68 -4.37 12.16
N LEU A 8 -12.45 -5.47 11.44
CA LEU A 8 -12.95 -5.65 10.08
C LEU A 8 -14.48 -5.83 10.08
N PRO A 9 -15.18 -5.41 9.01
CA PRO A 9 -16.61 -5.69 8.89
C PRO A 9 -16.91 -7.19 8.97
N ASN A 10 -18.07 -7.56 9.50
CA ASN A 10 -18.49 -8.96 9.62
C ASN A 10 -18.35 -9.72 8.29
N GLY A 11 -17.84 -10.95 8.38
CA GLY A 11 -17.56 -11.81 7.23
C GLY A 11 -16.29 -11.46 6.44
N CYS A 12 -15.55 -10.41 6.85
CA CYS A 12 -14.26 -10.09 6.26
C CYS A 12 -13.12 -10.75 7.05
N LEU A 13 -12.20 -11.41 6.34
CA LEU A 13 -11.03 -12.08 6.89
C LEU A 13 -9.75 -11.51 6.28
N LEU A 14 -8.85 -11.02 7.12
CA LEU A 14 -7.47 -10.76 6.74
C LEU A 14 -6.69 -12.07 6.67
N ARG A 15 -5.97 -12.29 5.57
CA ARG A 15 -5.06 -13.43 5.41
C ARG A 15 -3.95 -13.11 4.43
N GLN A 16 -2.86 -13.86 4.50
CA GLN A 16 -1.88 -13.88 3.42
C GLN A 16 -2.53 -14.40 2.14
N ALA A 17 -2.13 -13.83 1.00
CA ALA A 17 -2.58 -14.31 -0.30
C ALA A 17 -2.01 -15.70 -0.60
N LYS A 18 -2.74 -16.44 -1.43
CA LYS A 18 -2.37 -17.76 -1.94
C LYS A 18 -2.14 -17.68 -3.44
N ALA A 19 -1.48 -18.68 -4.02
CA ALA A 19 -1.21 -18.72 -5.47
C ALA A 19 -2.48 -18.55 -6.33
N ASN A 20 -3.64 -19.07 -5.89
CA ASN A 20 -4.91 -18.95 -6.59
C ASN A 20 -5.55 -17.54 -6.52
N ASP A 21 -5.06 -16.65 -5.65
CA ASP A 21 -5.56 -15.27 -5.55
C ASP A 21 -4.97 -14.34 -6.62
N ILE A 22 -3.87 -14.73 -7.28
CA ILE A 22 -3.07 -13.83 -8.11
C ILE A 22 -3.89 -13.13 -9.21
N TRP A 23 -4.83 -13.83 -9.85
CA TRP A 23 -5.68 -13.26 -10.89
C TRP A 23 -6.69 -12.26 -10.33
N LYS A 24 -7.22 -12.52 -9.13
CA LYS A 24 -8.12 -11.60 -8.42
C LYS A 24 -7.37 -10.33 -8.00
N ILE A 25 -6.15 -10.49 -7.48
CA ILE A 25 -5.26 -9.38 -7.10
C ILE A 25 -4.92 -8.53 -8.33
N ARG A 26 -4.45 -9.15 -9.41
CA ARG A 26 -4.13 -8.45 -10.68
C ARG A 26 -5.31 -7.66 -11.21
N LYS A 27 -6.51 -8.25 -11.23
CA LYS A 27 -7.74 -7.57 -11.64
C LYS A 27 -8.02 -6.35 -10.77
N LEU A 28 -7.90 -6.49 -9.44
CA LEU A 28 -8.16 -5.39 -8.50
C LEU A 28 -7.15 -4.24 -8.64
N VAL A 29 -5.86 -4.56 -8.77
CA VAL A 29 -4.77 -3.59 -8.99
C VAL A 29 -4.95 -2.85 -10.32
N LEU A 30 -5.28 -3.57 -11.39
CA LEU A 30 -5.50 -2.99 -12.72
C LEU A 30 -6.71 -2.04 -12.73
N ILE A 31 -7.83 -2.44 -12.14
CA ILE A 31 -9.03 -1.58 -12.02
C ILE A 31 -8.72 -0.31 -11.22
N ALA A 32 -7.83 -0.40 -10.23
CA ALA A 32 -7.38 0.74 -9.45
C ALA A 32 -6.33 1.61 -10.18
N LYS A 33 -5.93 1.25 -11.40
CA LYS A 33 -4.91 1.95 -12.21
C LYS A 33 -3.57 2.09 -11.47
N LEU A 34 -3.21 1.11 -10.66
CA LEU A 34 -1.91 1.04 -9.99
C LEU A 34 -0.90 0.28 -10.86
N ASP A 35 0.38 0.41 -10.52
CA ASP A 35 1.48 -0.31 -11.16
C ASP A 35 1.19 -1.83 -11.18
N PRO A 36 0.98 -2.43 -12.37
CA PRO A 36 0.68 -3.86 -12.50
C PRO A 36 1.95 -4.72 -12.51
N THR A 37 3.14 -4.13 -12.37
CA THR A 37 4.42 -4.83 -12.33
C THR A 37 4.73 -5.34 -10.92
N GLN A 38 5.64 -6.33 -10.84
CA GLN A 38 6.12 -6.90 -9.56
C GLN A 38 5.00 -7.41 -8.65
N LEU A 39 4.00 -8.09 -9.22
CA LEU A 39 2.91 -8.71 -8.47
C LEU A 39 3.27 -10.16 -8.14
N ARG A 40 3.89 -10.37 -6.96
CA ARG A 40 4.21 -11.68 -6.39
C ARG A 40 3.23 -11.98 -5.26
N TRP A 41 2.41 -13.02 -5.39
CA TRP A 41 1.32 -13.29 -4.44
C TRP A 41 1.83 -13.47 -3.00
N GLU A 42 3.05 -13.98 -2.83
CA GLU A 42 3.69 -14.21 -1.53
C GLU A 42 3.85 -12.93 -0.70
N GLN A 43 3.96 -11.79 -1.39
CA GLN A 43 4.14 -10.46 -0.79
C GLN A 43 2.81 -9.80 -0.42
N PHE A 44 1.67 -10.40 -0.79
CA PHE A 44 0.35 -9.81 -0.60
C PHE A 44 -0.36 -10.31 0.66
N TRP A 45 -1.02 -9.37 1.30
CA TRP A 45 -2.13 -9.62 2.21
C TRP A 45 -3.43 -9.19 1.55
N VAL A 46 -4.48 -9.95 1.82
CA VAL A 46 -5.80 -9.72 1.25
C VAL A 46 -6.86 -9.70 2.35
N ILE A 47 -7.92 -8.94 2.10
CA ILE A 47 -9.15 -9.06 2.85
C ILE A 47 -10.14 -9.81 1.96
N ASP A 48 -10.49 -11.01 2.41
CA ASP A 48 -11.43 -11.92 1.77
C ASP A 48 -12.79 -11.78 2.43
N ARG A 49 -13.85 -11.78 1.63
CA ARG A 49 -15.22 -11.93 2.10
C ARG A 49 -15.91 -12.97 1.23
N ASP A 50 -16.31 -14.08 1.83
CA ASP A 50 -17.01 -15.18 1.15
C ASP A 50 -16.30 -15.65 -0.14
N GLY A 51 -14.96 -15.73 -0.12
CA GLY A 51 -14.13 -16.14 -1.25
C GLY A 51 -13.84 -15.04 -2.28
N LYS A 52 -14.34 -13.82 -2.06
CA LYS A 52 -14.08 -12.63 -2.89
C LYS A 52 -13.01 -11.76 -2.22
N ILE A 53 -11.94 -11.46 -2.96
CA ILE A 53 -10.94 -10.47 -2.54
C ILE A 53 -11.53 -9.07 -2.70
N ILE A 54 -11.77 -8.40 -1.58
CA ILE A 54 -12.34 -7.03 -1.54
C ILE A 54 -11.27 -5.96 -1.29
N ALA A 55 -10.12 -6.35 -0.75
CA ALA A 55 -8.95 -5.48 -0.64
C ALA A 55 -7.65 -6.28 -0.73
N CYS A 56 -6.58 -5.63 -1.16
CA CYS A 56 -5.23 -6.19 -1.16
C CYS A 56 -4.19 -5.10 -0.90
N GLY A 57 -3.01 -5.52 -0.46
CA GLY A 57 -1.84 -4.68 -0.26
C GLY A 57 -0.61 -5.56 -0.14
N GLN A 58 0.56 -5.03 -0.47
CA GLN A 58 1.81 -5.80 -0.45
C GLN A 58 2.93 -5.07 0.29
N LEU A 59 3.84 -5.86 0.83
CA LEU A 59 5.16 -5.41 1.27
C LEU A 59 6.23 -5.93 0.33
N ARG A 60 6.83 -5.03 -0.45
CA ARG A 60 7.98 -5.38 -1.27
C ARG A 60 9.25 -5.13 -0.48
N SER A 61 10.06 -6.17 -0.35
CA SER A 61 11.37 -6.06 0.30
C SER A 61 12.43 -5.67 -0.71
N PHE A 62 13.24 -4.69 -0.32
CA PHE A 62 14.44 -4.24 -1.01
C PHE A 62 15.62 -4.31 -0.03
N GLU A 63 16.83 -4.20 -0.54
CA GLU A 63 18.02 -4.10 0.32
C GLU A 63 17.90 -2.88 1.25
N GLY A 64 17.83 -3.13 2.57
CA GLY A 64 17.73 -2.11 3.61
C GLY A 64 16.40 -1.35 3.68
N ALA A 65 15.35 -1.79 3.00
CA ALA A 65 14.06 -1.08 2.97
C ALA A 65 12.88 -1.97 2.59
N GLN A 66 11.67 -1.53 2.95
CA GLN A 66 10.42 -2.10 2.45
C GLN A 66 9.53 -1.03 1.82
N GLU A 67 8.72 -1.43 0.85
CA GLU A 67 7.68 -0.60 0.23
C GLU A 67 6.30 -1.16 0.57
N LEU A 68 5.41 -0.31 1.10
CA LEU A 68 3.98 -0.56 1.12
C LEU A 68 3.41 -0.19 -0.25
N GLY A 69 3.03 -1.20 -1.01
CA GLY A 69 2.59 -1.06 -2.39
C GLY A 69 1.21 -1.67 -2.65
N SER A 70 0.64 -1.33 -3.80
CA SER A 70 -0.62 -1.89 -4.32
C SER A 70 -1.76 -1.99 -3.32
N LEU A 71 -1.86 -1.04 -2.38
CA LEU A 71 -2.93 -0.98 -1.41
C LEU A 71 -4.23 -0.52 -2.08
N VAL A 72 -5.18 -1.44 -2.22
CA VAL A 72 -6.46 -1.19 -2.92
C VAL A 72 -7.61 -1.75 -2.12
N VAL A 73 -8.68 -0.96 -2.03
CA VAL A 73 -10.01 -1.42 -1.59
C VAL A 73 -10.97 -1.30 -2.77
N ALA A 74 -11.70 -2.37 -3.06
CA ALA A 74 -12.76 -2.40 -4.07
C ALA A 74 -13.77 -1.29 -3.81
N LYS A 75 -14.28 -0.65 -4.87
CA LYS A 75 -15.06 0.60 -4.80
C LYS A 75 -16.22 0.53 -3.80
N ASP A 76 -16.97 -0.57 -3.83
CA ASP A 76 -18.17 -0.79 -3.02
C ASP A 76 -17.85 -1.03 -1.52
N TRP A 77 -16.57 -1.27 -1.20
CA TRP A 77 -16.07 -1.57 0.14
C TRP A 77 -15.27 -0.40 0.76
N ARG A 78 -15.20 0.75 0.07
CA ARG A 78 -14.47 1.93 0.56
C ARG A 78 -15.23 2.63 1.69
N ASN A 79 -14.51 3.47 2.42
CA ASN A 79 -15.03 4.26 3.55
C ASN A 79 -15.56 3.44 4.74
N GLN A 80 -15.12 2.18 4.87
CA GLN A 80 -15.50 1.25 5.96
C GLN A 80 -14.31 0.84 6.84
N GLY A 81 -13.21 1.63 6.84
CA GLY A 81 -12.00 1.33 7.62
C GLY A 81 -11.09 0.22 7.06
N ILE A 82 -11.53 -0.56 6.07
CA ILE A 82 -10.79 -1.68 5.46
C ILE A 82 -9.36 -1.29 5.02
N GLY A 83 -9.21 -0.15 4.34
CA GLY A 83 -7.89 0.30 3.87
C GLY A 83 -6.95 0.69 5.02
N THR A 84 -7.50 1.30 6.08
CA THR A 84 -6.76 1.62 7.30
C THR A 84 -6.30 0.35 8.00
N TYR A 85 -7.21 -0.61 8.20
CA TYR A 85 -6.91 -1.88 8.84
C TYR A 85 -5.80 -2.63 8.11
N LEU A 86 -5.92 -2.74 6.78
CA LEU A 86 -4.91 -3.43 5.98
C LEU A 86 -3.56 -2.72 6.00
N ALA A 87 -3.54 -1.39 5.89
CA ALA A 87 -2.30 -0.62 5.98
C ALA A 87 -1.63 -0.77 7.35
N GLN A 88 -2.40 -0.71 8.44
CA GLN A 88 -1.89 -0.90 9.80
C GLN A 88 -1.27 -2.28 9.98
N HIS A 89 -1.95 -3.33 9.53
CA HIS A 89 -1.39 -4.66 9.57
C HIS A 89 -0.06 -4.76 8.82
N LEU A 90 0.03 -4.18 7.61
CA LEU A 90 1.27 -4.17 6.83
C LEU A 90 2.38 -3.34 7.50
N ILE A 91 2.03 -2.24 8.17
CA ILE A 91 2.98 -1.44 8.96
C ILE A 91 3.51 -2.26 10.14
N GLU A 92 2.65 -2.98 10.85
CA GLU A 92 3.00 -3.78 12.03
C GLU A 92 3.95 -4.95 11.70
N ILE A 93 3.74 -5.61 10.56
CA ILE A 93 4.60 -6.73 10.14
C ILE A 93 5.84 -6.29 9.35
N ALA A 94 5.96 -5.00 9.00
CA ALA A 94 7.15 -4.47 8.35
C ALA A 94 8.33 -4.54 9.32
N ASN A 95 9.48 -5.01 8.83
CA ASN A 95 10.67 -5.27 9.63
C ASN A 95 11.89 -4.46 9.17
N GLN A 96 11.69 -3.55 8.23
CA GLN A 96 12.69 -2.63 7.69
C GLN A 96 12.07 -1.23 7.58
N PRO A 97 12.89 -0.18 7.37
CA PRO A 97 12.36 1.15 7.05
C PRO A 97 11.33 1.10 5.92
N LEU A 98 10.11 1.54 6.22
CA LEU A 98 8.96 1.40 5.33
C LEU A 98 8.67 2.69 4.58
N TYR A 99 8.58 2.58 3.26
CA TYR A 99 8.29 3.67 2.34
C TYR A 99 7.05 3.39 1.51
N LEU A 100 6.49 4.42 0.89
CA LEU A 100 5.46 4.28 -0.13
C LEU A 100 5.50 5.44 -1.12
N GLU A 101 4.89 5.20 -2.28
CA GLU A 101 4.52 6.22 -3.24
C GLU A 101 3.00 6.42 -3.22
N CYS A 102 2.57 7.67 -3.22
CA CYS A 102 1.16 8.01 -3.35
C CYS A 102 0.95 9.18 -4.31
N LEU A 103 -0.17 9.14 -5.02
CA LEU A 103 -0.55 10.16 -5.99
C LEU A 103 -1.66 11.06 -5.42
N GLY A 104 -1.34 12.34 -5.24
CA GLY A 104 -2.28 13.38 -4.84
C GLY A 104 -2.43 13.58 -3.33
N ALA A 105 -2.82 14.80 -2.96
CA ALA A 105 -2.88 15.26 -1.57
C ALA A 105 -3.81 14.42 -0.68
N LYS A 106 -4.96 13.97 -1.21
CA LYS A 106 -5.94 13.17 -0.44
C LYS A 106 -5.32 11.85 0.06
N LEU A 107 -4.53 11.19 -0.80
CA LEU A 107 -3.89 9.93 -0.46
C LEU A 107 -2.69 10.15 0.46
N ALA A 108 -1.92 11.23 0.25
CA ALA A 108 -0.87 11.65 1.18
C ALA A 108 -1.45 11.90 2.59
N SER A 109 -2.54 12.65 2.71
CA SER A 109 -3.21 12.90 4.00
C SER A 109 -3.74 11.61 4.64
N PHE A 110 -4.15 10.62 3.84
CA PHE A 110 -4.54 9.30 4.36
C PHE A 110 -3.36 8.61 5.04
N TYR A 111 -2.19 8.56 4.40
CA TYR A 111 -1.01 7.93 4.98
C TYR A 111 -0.41 8.76 6.13
N THR A 112 -0.51 10.08 6.11
CA THR A 112 -0.09 10.93 7.24
C THR A 112 -0.82 10.58 8.53
N ARG A 113 -2.12 10.32 8.43
CA ARG A 113 -2.94 9.86 9.56
C ARG A 113 -2.54 8.49 10.11
N LEU A 114 -1.77 7.71 9.34
CA LEU A 114 -1.22 6.41 9.72
C LEU A 114 0.25 6.50 10.18
N GLY A 115 0.82 7.69 10.35
CA GLY A 115 2.21 7.87 10.80
C GLY A 115 3.25 7.95 9.69
N PHE A 116 2.84 8.19 8.44
CA PHE A 116 3.78 8.48 7.35
C PHE A 116 4.06 9.98 7.25
N ILE A 117 5.32 10.34 7.06
CA ILE A 117 5.73 11.71 6.71
C ILE A 117 6.28 11.75 5.30
N ARG A 118 6.25 12.93 4.67
CA ARG A 118 6.88 13.12 3.35
C ARG A 118 8.39 12.86 3.48
N ALA A 119 8.94 12.04 2.59
CA ALA A 119 10.36 11.74 2.55
C ALA A 119 11.04 12.57 1.46
N SER A 120 12.26 13.04 1.74
CA SER A 120 13.10 13.66 0.72
C SER A 120 13.75 12.61 -0.16
N TRP A 121 13.84 12.87 -1.48
CA TRP A 121 14.52 11.97 -2.42
C TRP A 121 15.94 11.64 -1.97
N ASN A 122 16.66 12.61 -1.41
CA ASN A 122 18.06 12.45 -1.01
C ASN A 122 18.24 11.43 0.13
N GLU A 123 17.24 11.30 1.00
CA GLU A 123 17.25 10.44 2.19
C GLU A 123 16.86 8.98 1.86
N LEU A 124 16.36 8.72 0.65
CA LEU A 124 15.94 7.39 0.27
C LEU A 124 17.13 6.43 0.10
N PRO A 125 17.01 5.18 0.55
CA PRO A 125 17.96 4.12 0.22
C PRO A 125 18.11 3.96 -1.29
N SER A 126 19.31 3.61 -1.76
CA SER A 126 19.61 3.44 -3.18
C SER A 126 18.70 2.41 -3.86
N SER A 127 18.30 1.38 -3.13
CA SER A 127 17.38 0.33 -3.60
C SER A 127 15.98 0.88 -3.91
N ILE A 128 15.47 1.75 -3.04
CA ILE A 128 14.20 2.47 -3.22
C ILE A 128 14.32 3.50 -4.35
N LYS A 129 15.41 4.28 -4.41
CA LYS A 129 15.66 5.24 -5.50
C LYS A 129 15.60 4.59 -6.88
N LYS A 130 16.14 3.37 -7.04
CA LYS A 130 16.08 2.62 -8.31
C LYS A 130 14.64 2.27 -8.72
N LYS A 131 13.80 1.83 -7.77
CA LYS A 131 12.39 1.51 -8.05
C LYS A 131 11.56 2.76 -8.32
N PHE A 132 11.67 3.74 -7.42
CA PHE A 132 10.90 4.98 -7.48
C PHE A 132 11.40 5.93 -8.57
N GLY A 133 12.62 5.75 -9.08
CA GLY A 133 13.19 6.59 -10.13
C GLY A 133 12.40 6.53 -11.42
N ILE A 134 11.89 5.34 -11.76
CA ILE A 134 11.08 5.12 -12.97
C ILE A 134 9.71 5.81 -12.82
N SER A 135 9.03 5.61 -11.68
CA SER A 135 7.72 6.21 -11.40
C SER A 135 7.79 7.72 -11.23
N THR A 136 8.80 8.24 -10.52
CA THR A 136 9.03 9.69 -10.36
C THR A 136 9.35 10.37 -11.68
N PHE A 137 10.16 9.75 -12.54
CA PHE A 137 10.45 10.28 -13.87
C PHE A 137 9.19 10.33 -14.74
N ALA A 138 8.43 9.23 -14.80
CA ALA A 138 7.16 9.19 -15.52
C ALA A 138 6.13 10.19 -14.97
N ALA A 139 6.03 10.30 -13.64
CA ALA A 139 5.14 11.25 -12.98
C ALA A 139 5.54 12.70 -13.28
N SER A 140 6.84 13.01 -13.28
CA SER A 140 7.35 14.35 -13.63
C SER A 140 7.00 14.70 -15.07
N LEU A 141 7.22 13.78 -16.01
CA LEU A 141 6.87 13.95 -17.43
C LEU A 141 5.35 14.19 -17.61
N LEU A 142 4.52 13.53 -16.80
CA LEU A 142 3.06 13.64 -16.82
C LEU A 142 2.51 14.70 -15.84
N ARG A 143 3.37 15.48 -15.17
CA ARG A 143 3.02 16.48 -14.13
C ARG A 143 2.07 15.96 -13.04
N LEU A 144 2.27 14.70 -12.65
CA LEU A 144 1.47 14.03 -11.65
C LEU A 144 1.96 14.39 -10.22
N PRO A 145 1.05 14.59 -9.25
CA PRO A 145 1.39 14.95 -7.88
C PRO A 145 1.87 13.73 -7.07
N LEU A 146 2.96 13.09 -7.49
CA LEU A 146 3.57 11.97 -6.80
C LEU A 146 4.29 12.44 -5.53
N THR A 147 4.03 11.78 -4.41
CA THR A 147 4.70 12.02 -3.13
C THR A 147 5.26 10.71 -2.62
N ILE A 148 6.53 10.75 -2.21
CA ILE A 148 7.18 9.64 -1.50
C ILE A 148 7.05 9.90 -0.02
N MET A 149 6.66 8.87 0.73
CA MET A 149 6.47 8.96 2.16
C MET A 149 7.23 7.86 2.89
N GLN A 150 7.61 8.13 4.13
CA GLN A 150 8.28 7.19 5.02
C GLN A 150 7.48 7.06 6.31
N TYR A 151 7.31 5.83 6.79
CA TYR A 151 6.72 5.57 8.09
C TYR A 151 7.67 6.00 9.22
N ARG A 152 7.16 6.80 10.16
CA ARG A 152 7.90 7.27 11.35
C ARG A 152 7.13 7.04 12.66
N GLY A 153 6.00 6.35 12.60
CA GLY A 153 5.11 6.19 13.75
C GLY A 153 4.10 7.33 13.89
N VAL A 154 3.12 7.13 14.77
CA VAL A 154 2.17 8.17 15.17
C VAL A 154 2.77 8.89 16.38
N VAL A 155 3.06 10.19 16.23
CA VAL A 155 3.43 11.08 17.35
C VAL A 155 2.20 11.39 18.19
#